data_AF-A0A417XU25-F1
#
_entry.id   AF-A0A417XU25-F1
#
_cell.length_a   1.000
_cell.length_b   1.000
_cell.length_c   1.000
_cell.angle_alpha   90.00
_cell.angle_beta   90.00
_cell.angle_gamma   90.00
#
_symmetry.space_group_name_H-M   'P 1'
#
loop_
_entity.id
_entity.type
_entity.pdbx_description
1 polymer ?
#
loop_
_entity_poly.entity_id
_entity_poly.type
_entity_poly.pdbx_seq_one_letter_code
_entity_poly.pdbx_strand_id
1 'polypeptide(L)'
;MKLARSAVSLAAAALLSTGLAAVPAPAYAVTDAELALRWAPIHHQDTDSSDYDADYLTRINFDGEWTMNDNWEAQPASLSRLTGNAYYSVAETSTHWFLIYAFYHPRDWSETCSNLNCHENDLEGVLLTVRKNGTTYGKLEAAITVAHSDFYSYVPAGSSFVSGRETVDGTLLTETWSGAAHPSTFQEAKGHGLKRWDGAAPPGGDGVIYQPTSAAAGEVPASGNDRTVAYALTSIFTTGGLWSHRNDTATFASYGTFRGDNYKDNAANAPWRWDDGNDGSDLQAGIMATDPAYLVHQYFDGTGTFSLTYTRNPYGG
;
A
#
# COMPACT_ATOMS: atom_id res chain seq x y z
N MET A 1 6.33 102.14 16.54
CA MET A 1 5.25 101.19 16.20
C MET A 1 5.93 99.95 15.63
N LYS A 2 5.94 98.84 16.39
CA LYS A 2 6.78 97.65 16.16
C LYS A 2 6.12 96.70 15.14
N LEU A 3 6.89 96.26 14.15
CA LEU A 3 6.55 95.19 13.21
C LEU A 3 6.61 93.83 13.93
N ALA A 4 5.54 93.03 13.83
CA ALA A 4 5.51 91.65 14.30
C ALA A 4 5.53 90.69 13.10
N ARG A 5 6.50 89.77 13.13
CA ARG A 5 6.68 88.67 12.17
C ARG A 5 5.77 87.50 12.59
N SER A 6 4.94 86.99 11.68
CA SER A 6 4.19 85.74 11.88
C SER A 6 5.03 84.54 11.47
N ALA A 7 5.20 83.58 12.37
CA ALA A 7 5.84 82.29 12.13
C ALA A 7 4.79 81.26 11.65
N VAL A 8 5.14 80.48 10.63
CA VAL A 8 4.37 79.33 10.14
C VAL A 8 4.89 78.09 10.84
N SER A 9 4.03 77.35 11.53
CA SER A 9 4.34 76.04 12.12
C SER A 9 3.83 74.93 11.19
N LEU A 10 4.73 74.06 10.71
CA LEU A 10 4.38 72.80 10.07
C LEU A 10 4.02 71.76 11.15
N ALA A 11 2.85 71.12 11.02
CA ALA A 11 2.51 69.92 11.78
C ALA A 11 2.72 68.68 10.87
N ALA A 12 3.61 67.78 11.28
CA ALA A 12 3.81 66.49 10.65
C ALA A 12 2.85 65.45 11.28
N ALA A 13 1.99 64.83 10.47
CA ALA A 13 1.15 63.73 10.90
C ALA A 13 1.89 62.40 10.74
N ALA A 14 2.17 61.71 11.85
CA ALA A 14 2.70 60.35 11.85
C ALA A 14 1.53 59.36 11.76
N LEU A 15 1.45 58.62 10.65
CA LEU A 15 0.56 57.47 10.49
C LEU A 15 1.23 56.24 11.12
N LEU A 16 0.67 55.74 12.22
CA LEU A 16 1.01 54.41 12.74
C LEU A 16 0.28 53.35 11.91
N SER A 17 1.02 52.58 11.11
CA SER A 17 0.55 51.34 10.50
C SER A 17 0.67 50.21 11.50
N THR A 18 -0.46 49.76 12.07
CA THR A 18 -0.54 48.51 12.83
C THR A 18 -0.49 47.33 11.86
N GLY A 19 0.68 46.71 11.72
CA GLY A 19 0.83 45.45 10.99
C GLY A 19 0.09 44.33 11.72
N LEU A 20 -1.05 43.90 11.17
CA LEU A 20 -1.66 42.63 11.53
C LEU A 20 -0.71 41.51 11.09
N ALA A 21 -0.03 40.89 12.06
CA ALA A 21 0.71 39.66 11.80
C ALA A 21 -0.31 38.59 11.34
N ALA A 22 -0.17 38.13 10.10
CA ALA A 22 -0.92 36.99 9.60
C ALA A 22 -0.54 35.78 10.46
N VAL A 23 -1.50 35.26 11.24
CA VAL A 23 -1.34 33.98 11.91
C VAL A 23 -1.26 32.92 10.80
N PRO A 24 -0.17 32.13 10.69
CA PRO A 24 -0.12 31.07 9.70
C PRO A 24 -1.28 30.11 9.94
N ALA A 25 -2.03 29.82 8.88
CA ALA A 25 -3.04 28.77 8.92
C ALA A 25 -2.37 27.47 9.38
N PRO A 26 -3.03 26.64 10.22
CA PRO A 26 -2.47 25.36 10.60
C PRO A 26 -2.15 24.57 9.33
N ALA A 27 -0.94 24.02 9.24
CA ALA A 27 -0.62 23.05 8.21
C ALA A 27 -1.65 21.92 8.32
N TYR A 28 -2.42 21.69 7.25
CA TYR A 28 -3.34 20.56 7.21
C TYR A 28 -2.53 19.28 7.42
N ALA A 29 -2.97 18.44 8.36
CA ALA A 29 -2.39 17.12 8.52
C ALA A 29 -2.61 16.33 7.22
N VAL A 30 -1.57 15.65 6.73
CA VAL A 30 -1.66 14.81 5.53
C VAL A 30 -2.76 13.75 5.72
N THR A 31 -3.63 13.60 4.73
CA THR A 31 -4.69 12.58 4.76
C THR A 31 -4.11 11.20 4.44
N ASP A 32 -4.83 10.14 4.82
CA ASP A 32 -4.42 8.76 4.51
C ASP A 32 -4.33 8.51 3.01
N ALA A 33 -5.22 9.12 2.22
CA ALA A 33 -5.19 9.02 0.76
C ALA A 33 -3.97 9.72 0.15
N GLU A 34 -3.60 10.91 0.64
CA GLU A 34 -2.39 11.62 0.19
C GLU A 34 -1.12 10.86 0.60
N LEU A 35 -1.08 10.32 1.82
CA LEU A 35 0.05 9.52 2.29
C LEU A 35 0.16 8.20 1.51
N ALA A 36 -0.97 7.55 1.23
CA ALA A 36 -1.03 6.35 0.41
C ALA A 36 -0.55 6.63 -1.01
N LEU A 37 -1.10 7.65 -1.68
CA LEU A 37 -0.65 8.01 -3.04
C LEU A 37 0.84 8.31 -3.08
N ARG A 38 1.38 9.00 -2.07
CA ARG A 38 2.80 9.35 -2.00
C ARG A 38 3.73 8.13 -1.94
N TRP A 39 3.36 7.10 -1.18
CA TRP A 39 4.21 5.95 -0.91
C TRP A 39 3.79 4.67 -1.66
N ALA A 40 2.72 4.74 -2.45
CA ALA A 40 2.19 3.64 -3.24
C ALA A 40 3.28 3.05 -4.15
N PRO A 41 3.47 1.72 -4.21
CA PRO A 41 4.55 1.14 -4.99
C PRO A 41 4.41 1.36 -6.50
N ILE A 42 5.51 1.46 -7.22
CA ILE A 42 5.52 1.07 -8.63
C ILE A 42 5.59 -0.45 -8.65
N HIS A 43 4.59 -1.09 -9.25
CA HIS A 43 4.39 -2.52 -9.11
C HIS A 43 4.69 -3.22 -10.44
N HIS A 44 5.74 -4.03 -10.45
CA HIS A 44 6.15 -4.87 -11.56
C HIS A 44 5.50 -6.25 -11.41
N GLN A 45 4.50 -6.53 -12.22
CA GLN A 45 3.84 -7.82 -12.25
C GLN A 45 4.43 -8.63 -13.42
N ASP A 46 5.01 -9.79 -13.13
CA ASP A 46 5.29 -10.76 -14.19
C ASP A 46 3.96 -11.35 -14.68
N THR A 47 3.90 -11.72 -15.96
CA THR A 47 2.69 -12.35 -16.51
C THR A 47 3.08 -13.51 -17.38
N ASP A 48 2.27 -14.55 -17.44
CA ASP A 48 2.53 -15.66 -18.35
C ASP A 48 1.69 -15.55 -19.64
N SER A 49 2.36 -15.57 -20.80
CA SER A 49 1.71 -15.48 -22.11
C SER A 49 0.59 -16.49 -22.38
N SER A 50 0.50 -17.61 -21.66
CA SER A 50 -0.57 -18.61 -21.82
C SER A 50 -1.91 -18.16 -21.24
N ASP A 51 -1.92 -17.24 -20.25
CA ASP A 51 -3.14 -16.76 -19.58
C ASP A 51 -2.89 -15.40 -18.87
N TYR A 52 -2.26 -14.46 -19.56
CA TYR A 52 -1.69 -13.25 -18.94
C TYR A 52 -2.71 -12.35 -18.23
N ASP A 53 -4.00 -12.42 -18.58
CA ASP A 53 -5.04 -11.62 -17.93
C ASP A 53 -5.47 -12.21 -16.57
N ALA A 54 -5.08 -13.45 -16.28
CA ALA A 54 -5.18 -14.05 -14.95
C ALA A 54 -4.25 -13.38 -13.94
N ASP A 55 -3.12 -12.84 -14.40
CA ASP A 55 -2.11 -12.16 -13.60
C ASP A 55 -2.40 -10.65 -13.44
N TYR A 56 -3.55 -10.16 -13.91
CA TYR A 56 -3.88 -8.74 -13.83
C TYR A 56 -4.38 -8.35 -12.44
N LEU A 57 -3.83 -7.24 -11.94
CA LEU A 57 -4.38 -6.57 -10.77
C LEU A 57 -5.79 -6.13 -11.05
N THR A 58 -6.70 -6.43 -10.12
CA THR A 58 -8.06 -5.93 -10.20
C THR A 58 -8.66 -5.66 -8.81
N ARG A 59 -9.91 -5.22 -8.78
CA ARG A 59 -10.68 -5.11 -7.55
C ARG A 59 -11.17 -6.49 -7.13
N ILE A 60 -11.25 -6.75 -5.83
CA ILE A 60 -11.86 -7.95 -5.26
C ILE A 60 -13.29 -8.17 -5.78
N ASN A 61 -14.01 -7.08 -6.03
CA ASN A 61 -15.38 -7.08 -6.54
C ASN A 61 -15.46 -6.65 -8.03
N PHE A 62 -14.51 -7.06 -8.86
CA PHE A 62 -14.39 -6.57 -10.25
C PHE A 62 -15.62 -6.86 -11.12
N ASP A 63 -16.35 -7.92 -10.80
CA ASP A 63 -17.58 -8.34 -11.45
C ASP A 63 -18.85 -7.69 -10.85
N GLY A 64 -18.70 -6.93 -9.77
CA GLY A 64 -19.72 -6.05 -9.19
C GLY A 64 -20.39 -6.57 -7.93
N GLU A 65 -19.92 -7.68 -7.36
CA GLU A 65 -20.55 -8.36 -6.23
C GLU A 65 -19.53 -8.66 -5.09
N TRP A 66 -19.88 -9.46 -4.08
CA TRP A 66 -18.94 -9.85 -3.01
C TRP A 66 -18.96 -11.36 -2.68
N THR A 67 -19.45 -12.19 -3.59
CA THR A 67 -19.35 -13.64 -3.57
C THR A 67 -17.98 -14.02 -4.09
N MET A 68 -17.15 -14.59 -3.22
CA MET A 68 -15.76 -14.82 -3.57
C MET A 68 -15.50 -16.20 -4.18
N ASN A 69 -16.54 -17.02 -4.34
CA ASN A 69 -16.42 -18.38 -4.86
C ASN A 69 -16.90 -18.56 -6.32
N ASP A 70 -16.91 -17.48 -7.10
CA ASP A 70 -17.08 -17.51 -8.56
C ASP A 70 -16.15 -16.52 -9.30
N ASN A 71 -15.13 -15.99 -8.63
CA ASN A 71 -14.15 -15.07 -9.21
C ASN A 71 -13.24 -15.75 -10.23
N TRP A 72 -12.96 -17.04 -10.07
CA TRP A 72 -12.22 -17.82 -11.07
C TRP A 72 -12.98 -17.85 -12.40
N GLU A 73 -14.28 -18.10 -12.36
CA GLU A 73 -15.16 -18.15 -13.54
C GLU A 73 -15.47 -16.76 -14.09
N ALA A 74 -15.55 -15.75 -13.23
CA ALA A 74 -15.85 -14.38 -13.62
C ALA A 74 -14.68 -13.69 -14.34
N GLN A 75 -13.43 -14.05 -14.02
CA GLN A 75 -12.23 -13.45 -14.62
C GLN A 75 -12.23 -13.52 -16.16
N PRO A 76 -12.37 -14.69 -16.81
CA PRO A 76 -12.34 -14.76 -18.28
C PRO A 76 -13.63 -14.23 -18.95
N ALA A 77 -14.67 -13.91 -18.17
CA ALA A 77 -15.95 -13.48 -18.73
C ALA A 77 -15.92 -12.07 -19.31
N SER A 78 -15.08 -11.17 -18.77
CA SER A 78 -14.98 -9.79 -19.25
C SER A 78 -13.68 -9.09 -18.84
N LEU A 79 -12.69 -9.12 -19.74
CA LEU A 79 -11.40 -8.43 -19.57
C LEU A 79 -11.54 -6.93 -19.21
N SER A 80 -12.57 -6.25 -19.72
CA SER A 80 -12.82 -4.83 -19.42
C SER A 80 -13.09 -4.52 -17.94
N ARG A 81 -13.31 -5.54 -17.11
CA ARG A 81 -13.51 -5.41 -15.66
C ARG A 81 -12.20 -5.49 -14.87
N LEU A 82 -11.12 -5.97 -15.47
CA LEU A 82 -9.83 -6.18 -14.81
C LEU A 82 -9.02 -4.88 -14.75
N THR A 83 -9.60 -3.86 -14.12
CA THR A 83 -8.98 -2.54 -13.97
C THR A 83 -8.01 -2.55 -12.79
N GLY A 84 -6.77 -2.14 -13.02
CA GLY A 84 -5.72 -2.09 -12.01
C GLY A 84 -6.17 -1.40 -10.72
N ASN A 85 -5.98 -2.08 -9.59
CA ASN A 85 -6.31 -1.55 -8.28
C ASN A 85 -5.37 -2.13 -7.21
N ALA A 86 -4.98 -1.28 -6.25
CA ALA A 86 -4.36 -1.71 -5.01
C ALA A 86 -5.21 -1.24 -3.83
N TYR A 87 -5.39 -2.12 -2.85
CA TYR A 87 -6.03 -1.79 -1.59
C TYR A 87 -5.01 -1.23 -0.61
N TYR A 88 -5.37 -0.20 0.16
CA TYR A 88 -4.46 0.33 1.17
C TYR A 88 -5.09 0.52 2.56
N SER A 89 -4.25 0.50 3.59
CA SER A 89 -4.62 0.95 4.93
C SER A 89 -3.45 1.65 5.63
N VAL A 90 -3.76 2.54 6.57
CA VAL A 90 -2.77 3.31 7.32
C VAL A 90 -3.01 3.16 8.83
N ALA A 91 -2.02 2.60 9.53
CA ALA A 91 -1.92 2.69 10.98
C ALA A 91 -0.85 3.72 11.37
N GLU A 92 -0.98 4.31 12.56
CA GLU A 92 -0.20 5.47 12.96
C GLU A 92 0.18 5.40 14.43
N THR A 93 1.46 5.63 14.72
CA THR A 93 1.99 5.86 16.07
C THR A 93 2.55 7.28 16.15
N SER A 94 3.04 7.70 17.31
CA SER A 94 3.69 9.02 17.45
C SER A 94 4.94 9.19 16.58
N THR A 95 5.57 8.10 16.13
CA THR A 95 6.86 8.13 15.42
C THR A 95 6.77 7.65 13.97
N HIS A 96 5.80 6.80 13.61
CA HIS A 96 5.72 6.18 12.29
C HIS A 96 4.29 6.14 11.75
N TRP A 97 4.20 6.07 10.43
CA TRP A 97 3.04 5.53 9.72
C TRP A 97 3.40 4.14 9.19
N PHE A 98 2.40 3.27 9.16
CA PHE A 98 2.47 1.90 8.68
C PHE A 98 1.44 1.76 7.57
N LEU A 99 1.90 1.56 6.34
CA LEU A 99 1.04 1.51 5.16
C LEU A 99 1.04 0.11 4.58
N ILE A 100 -0.12 -0.53 4.54
CA ILE A 100 -0.29 -1.76 3.76
C ILE A 100 -0.76 -1.38 2.36
N TYR A 101 -0.19 -2.04 1.35
CA TYR A 101 -0.76 -2.15 0.01
C TYR A 101 -1.00 -3.64 -0.29
N ALA A 102 -2.19 -3.97 -0.77
CA ALA A 102 -2.58 -5.32 -1.12
C ALA A 102 -3.04 -5.37 -2.59
N PHE A 103 -2.58 -6.39 -3.30
CA PHE A 103 -2.68 -6.59 -4.73
C PHE A 103 -3.48 -7.85 -4.99
N TYR A 104 -4.65 -7.71 -5.62
CA TYR A 104 -5.62 -8.79 -5.77
C TYR A 104 -5.60 -9.35 -7.18
N HIS A 105 -5.61 -10.67 -7.27
CA HIS A 105 -5.81 -11.45 -8.48
C HIS A 105 -7.04 -12.36 -8.32
N PRO A 106 -7.87 -12.56 -9.35
CA PRO A 106 -9.04 -13.43 -9.24
C PRO A 106 -8.74 -14.92 -8.95
N ARG A 107 -7.51 -15.36 -9.22
CA ARG A 107 -7.06 -16.74 -9.06
C ARG A 107 -5.55 -16.83 -8.91
N ASP A 108 -5.06 -17.76 -8.08
CA ASP A 108 -3.71 -18.34 -8.15
C ASP A 108 -3.80 -19.55 -9.08
N TRP A 109 -3.03 -19.54 -10.18
CA TRP A 109 -3.22 -20.47 -11.29
C TRP A 109 -1.91 -21.06 -11.79
N SER A 110 -2.02 -22.08 -12.65
CA SER A 110 -0.90 -22.61 -13.42
C SER A 110 -1.43 -23.33 -14.66
N GLU A 111 -0.56 -23.72 -15.59
CA GLU A 111 -0.96 -24.45 -16.80
C GLU A 111 -1.58 -25.82 -16.49
N THR A 112 -1.28 -26.38 -15.31
CA THR A 112 -1.86 -27.63 -14.83
C THR A 112 -2.23 -27.48 -13.37
N CYS A 113 -3.49 -27.13 -13.15
CA CYS A 113 -4.00 -26.93 -11.81
C CYS A 113 -4.36 -28.20 -11.06
N SER A 114 -4.06 -28.19 -9.78
CA SER A 114 -4.44 -29.16 -8.77
C SER A 114 -4.69 -28.42 -7.45
N ASN A 115 -5.20 -29.13 -6.45
CA ASN A 115 -5.38 -28.58 -5.10
C ASN A 115 -4.06 -28.28 -4.34
N LEU A 116 -2.90 -28.45 -4.97
CA LEU A 116 -1.59 -28.16 -4.38
C LEU A 116 -1.01 -26.82 -4.85
N ASN A 117 -1.49 -26.27 -5.97
CA ASN A 117 -0.80 -25.20 -6.71
C ASN A 117 -1.74 -24.21 -7.41
N CYS A 118 -3.05 -24.33 -7.22
CA CYS A 118 -4.00 -23.35 -7.69
C CYS A 118 -5.08 -23.16 -6.64
N HIS A 119 -5.65 -21.96 -6.60
CA HIS A 119 -6.85 -21.67 -5.84
C HIS A 119 -7.55 -20.41 -6.34
N GLU A 120 -8.82 -20.33 -6.01
CA GLU A 120 -9.61 -19.14 -6.25
C GLU A 120 -9.23 -18.00 -5.31
N ASN A 121 -9.22 -16.79 -5.88
CA ASN A 121 -8.72 -15.57 -5.29
C ASN A 121 -7.23 -15.64 -4.96
N ASP A 122 -6.60 -14.48 -4.96
CA ASP A 122 -5.28 -14.33 -4.39
C ASP A 122 -5.07 -12.88 -3.96
N LEU A 123 -4.46 -12.68 -2.81
CA LEU A 123 -4.21 -11.35 -2.27
C LEU A 123 -2.91 -11.34 -1.50
N GLU A 124 -1.92 -10.68 -2.08
CA GLU A 124 -0.59 -10.51 -1.51
C GLU A 124 -0.30 -9.03 -1.32
N GLY A 125 0.80 -8.68 -0.64
CA GLY A 125 1.04 -7.27 -0.37
C GLY A 125 2.35 -6.90 0.27
N VAL A 126 2.42 -5.62 0.63
CA VAL A 126 3.57 -5.01 1.28
C VAL A 126 3.13 -4.10 2.42
N LEU A 127 3.77 -4.25 3.58
CA LEU A 127 3.76 -3.27 4.66
C LEU A 127 4.97 -2.35 4.52
N LEU A 128 4.74 -1.04 4.38
CA LEU A 128 5.77 -0.01 4.44
C LEU A 128 5.82 0.65 5.82
N THR A 129 7.03 0.85 6.32
CA THR A 129 7.29 1.62 7.55
C THR A 129 7.87 2.99 7.22
N VAL A 130 7.14 4.05 7.56
CA VAL A 130 7.52 5.43 7.24
C VAL A 130 7.69 6.24 8.52
N ARG A 131 8.91 6.71 8.79
CA ARG A 131 9.20 7.59 9.93
C ARG A 131 8.67 8.99 9.73
N LYS A 132 8.02 9.52 10.75
CA LYS A 132 7.68 10.94 10.87
C LYS A 132 8.94 11.71 11.28
N ASN A 133 9.51 12.45 10.33
CA ASN A 133 10.75 13.22 10.53
C ASN A 133 10.52 14.74 10.47
N GLY A 134 9.27 15.19 10.59
CA GLY A 134 8.88 16.60 10.48
C GLY A 134 8.61 17.09 9.06
N THR A 135 8.88 16.28 8.02
CA THR A 135 8.41 16.55 6.65
C THR A 135 6.99 16.05 6.44
N THR A 136 6.29 16.57 5.42
CA THR A 136 4.88 16.22 5.12
C THR A 136 4.64 14.72 4.97
N TYR A 137 5.58 14.01 4.35
CA TYR A 137 5.42 12.60 3.99
C TYR A 137 6.40 11.66 4.70
N GLY A 138 7.24 12.18 5.60
CA GLY A 138 8.20 11.36 6.34
C GLY A 138 9.33 10.78 5.49
N LYS A 139 9.94 9.70 5.99
CA LYS A 139 11.01 8.94 5.34
C LYS A 139 10.69 7.45 5.40
N LEU A 140 10.68 6.77 4.26
CA LEU A 140 10.58 5.32 4.18
C LEU A 140 11.82 4.66 4.82
N GLU A 141 11.61 3.68 5.72
CA GLU A 141 12.69 3.03 6.46
C GLU A 141 12.72 1.50 6.30
N ALA A 142 11.60 0.87 5.99
CA ALA A 142 11.53 -0.56 5.73
C ALA A 142 10.29 -0.94 4.91
N ALA A 143 10.34 -2.13 4.32
CA ALA A 143 9.20 -2.83 3.74
C ALA A 143 9.21 -4.31 4.20
N ILE A 144 8.04 -4.88 4.42
CA ILE A 144 7.84 -6.33 4.61
C ILE A 144 6.84 -6.77 3.56
N THR A 145 7.18 -7.71 2.69
CA THR A 145 6.27 -8.24 1.66
C THR A 145 5.77 -9.63 2.04
N VAL A 146 4.64 -10.02 1.46
CA VAL A 146 4.09 -11.37 1.59
C VAL A 146 4.30 -12.09 0.25
N ALA A 147 4.92 -13.27 0.28
CA ALA A 147 4.93 -14.16 -0.85
C ALA A 147 4.50 -15.55 -0.39
N HIS A 148 3.32 -15.96 -0.85
CA HIS A 148 2.65 -17.21 -0.52
C HIS A 148 2.29 -17.30 0.97
N SER A 149 3.23 -17.75 1.81
CA SER A 149 3.03 -17.94 3.24
C SER A 149 4.24 -17.48 4.07
N ASP A 150 5.16 -16.75 3.44
CA ASP A 150 6.38 -16.26 4.05
C ASP A 150 6.44 -14.73 3.92
N PHE A 151 7.03 -14.08 4.91
CA PHE A 151 7.31 -12.65 4.87
C PHE A 151 8.78 -12.40 4.48
N TYR A 152 9.01 -11.32 3.72
CA TYR A 152 10.35 -10.92 3.31
C TYR A 152 10.62 -9.46 3.66
N SER A 153 11.77 -9.20 4.25
CA SER A 153 12.11 -7.93 4.87
C SER A 153 13.15 -7.14 4.08
N TYR A 154 12.84 -5.89 3.77
CA TYR A 154 13.69 -5.02 2.97
C TYR A 154 13.89 -3.66 3.60
N VAL A 155 15.02 -3.04 3.30
CA VAL A 155 15.30 -1.65 3.71
C VAL A 155 15.75 -0.82 2.50
N PRO A 156 15.29 0.43 2.35
CA PRO A 156 15.79 1.32 1.30
C PRO A 156 17.23 1.76 1.60
N ALA A 157 17.94 2.21 0.57
CA ALA A 157 19.29 2.74 0.73
C ALA A 157 19.32 3.88 1.77
N GLY A 158 20.23 3.79 2.75
CA GLY A 158 20.36 4.78 3.82
C GLY A 158 19.33 4.68 4.94
N SER A 159 18.59 3.58 5.04
CA SER A 159 17.89 3.22 6.28
C SER A 159 18.89 2.84 7.39
N SER A 160 18.52 3.09 8.65
CA SER A 160 19.29 2.63 9.80
C SER A 160 18.85 1.24 10.30
N PHE A 161 17.76 0.71 9.74
CA PHE A 161 17.22 -0.58 10.14
C PHE A 161 18.16 -1.68 9.67
N VAL A 162 18.37 -2.68 10.52
CA VAL A 162 19.19 -3.86 10.26
C VAL A 162 18.41 -5.11 10.69
N SER A 163 18.90 -6.30 10.32
CA SER A 163 18.28 -7.57 10.73
C SER A 163 18.08 -7.62 12.24
N GLY A 164 16.85 -7.90 12.67
CA GLY A 164 16.47 -8.16 14.06
C GLY A 164 16.24 -9.65 14.25
N ARG A 165 15.00 -10.05 14.57
CA ARG A 165 14.61 -11.48 14.57
C ARG A 165 14.64 -12.08 13.17
N GLU A 166 14.27 -11.29 12.16
CA GLU A 166 14.30 -11.67 10.75
C GLU A 166 15.48 -11.07 9.99
N THR A 167 15.83 -11.70 8.88
CA THR A 167 16.89 -11.21 8.00
C THR A 167 16.42 -10.09 7.09
N VAL A 168 17.24 -9.04 6.93
CA VAL A 168 17.07 -8.12 5.79
C VAL A 168 17.47 -8.84 4.50
N ASP A 169 16.48 -9.23 3.71
CA ASP A 169 16.62 -9.94 2.43
C ASP A 169 17.20 -9.06 1.31
N GLY A 170 17.33 -7.76 1.56
CA GLY A 170 18.12 -6.83 0.76
C GLY A 170 17.50 -5.45 0.55
N THR A 171 18.00 -4.75 -0.46
CA THR A 171 17.73 -3.32 -0.65
C THR A 171 16.42 -3.08 -1.41
N LEU A 172 15.47 -2.39 -0.78
CA LEU A 172 14.26 -1.89 -1.44
C LEU A 172 14.63 -0.77 -2.43
N LEU A 173 14.43 -1.03 -3.72
CA LEU A 173 14.64 -0.02 -4.75
C LEU A 173 13.48 0.97 -4.79
N THR A 174 13.77 2.16 -5.29
CA THR A 174 12.77 3.19 -5.55
C THR A 174 12.89 3.71 -6.97
N GLU A 175 11.75 3.92 -7.61
CA GLU A 175 11.64 4.54 -8.92
C GLU A 175 10.94 5.90 -8.83
N THR A 176 11.21 6.79 -9.77
CA THR A 176 10.58 8.12 -9.79
C THR A 176 9.33 8.11 -10.65
N TRP A 177 8.19 8.45 -10.06
CA TRP A 177 6.92 8.62 -10.76
C TRP A 177 6.22 9.89 -10.27
N SER A 178 5.60 10.62 -11.20
CA SER A 178 4.90 11.88 -10.92
C SER A 178 5.69 12.88 -10.03
N GLY A 179 7.03 12.91 -10.19
CA GLY A 179 7.93 13.81 -9.46
C GLY A 179 8.29 13.37 -8.03
N ALA A 180 7.93 12.16 -7.60
CA ALA A 180 8.27 11.61 -6.29
C ALA A 180 8.94 10.22 -6.41
N ALA A 181 9.71 9.83 -5.40
CA ALA A 181 10.29 8.49 -5.32
C ALA A 181 9.27 7.53 -4.67
N HIS A 182 8.94 6.45 -5.37
CA HIS A 182 8.04 5.37 -4.95
C HIS A 182 8.85 4.10 -4.72
N PRO A 183 8.54 3.29 -3.69
CA PRO A 183 9.14 1.96 -3.58
C PRO A 183 8.72 1.08 -4.76
N SER A 184 9.54 0.11 -5.13
CA SER A 184 9.24 -0.79 -6.25
C SER A 184 9.06 -2.22 -5.79
N THR A 185 7.94 -2.84 -6.17
CA THR A 185 7.61 -4.24 -5.87
C THR A 185 7.64 -5.09 -7.13
N PHE A 186 7.91 -6.38 -6.98
CA PHE A 186 7.80 -7.39 -8.01
C PHE A 186 6.84 -8.49 -7.55
N GLN A 187 5.99 -8.98 -8.44
CA GLN A 187 5.08 -10.08 -8.16
C GLN A 187 5.18 -11.13 -9.27
N GLU A 188 5.29 -12.40 -8.86
CA GLU A 188 5.42 -13.55 -9.75
C GLU A 188 4.16 -13.69 -10.64
N ALA A 189 4.31 -14.20 -11.87
CA ALA A 189 3.14 -14.70 -12.60
C ALA A 189 2.57 -15.91 -11.85
N LYS A 190 1.30 -16.27 -12.11
CA LYS A 190 0.66 -17.50 -11.63
C LYS A 190 0.37 -17.57 -10.13
N GLY A 191 1.40 -17.77 -9.33
CA GLY A 191 1.27 -17.89 -7.86
C GLY A 191 1.41 -16.57 -7.12
N HIS A 192 1.72 -15.49 -7.83
CA HIS A 192 1.72 -14.11 -7.34
C HIS A 192 2.49 -13.82 -6.04
N GLY A 193 3.52 -14.59 -5.70
CA GLY A 193 4.38 -14.25 -4.57
C GLY A 193 4.98 -12.85 -4.73
N LEU A 194 4.78 -11.96 -3.76
CA LEU A 194 5.22 -10.57 -3.83
C LEU A 194 6.53 -10.34 -3.08
N LYS A 195 7.50 -9.77 -3.79
CA LYS A 195 8.82 -9.38 -3.28
C LYS A 195 9.15 -7.94 -3.68
N ARG A 196 10.32 -7.45 -3.28
CA ARG A 196 10.86 -6.21 -3.86
C ARG A 196 11.21 -6.42 -5.34
N TRP A 197 11.07 -5.38 -6.15
CA TRP A 197 11.73 -5.37 -7.45
C TRP A 197 13.24 -5.14 -7.26
N ASP A 198 14.06 -5.93 -7.96
CA ASP A 198 15.52 -5.94 -7.83
C ASP A 198 16.25 -5.26 -8.98
N GLY A 199 15.52 -4.66 -9.93
CA GLY A 199 16.08 -4.02 -11.12
C GLY A 199 16.11 -4.91 -12.36
N ALA A 200 15.74 -6.19 -12.23
CA ALA A 200 15.70 -7.11 -13.36
C ALA A 200 14.51 -6.81 -14.29
N ALA A 201 14.66 -7.16 -15.57
CA ALA A 201 13.51 -7.33 -16.43
C ALA A 201 12.67 -8.51 -15.90
N PRO A 202 11.34 -8.49 -16.06
CA PRO A 202 10.54 -9.62 -15.63
C PRO A 202 10.95 -10.89 -16.38
N PRO A 203 10.80 -12.05 -15.75
CA PRO A 203 11.00 -13.35 -16.39
C PRO A 203 10.22 -13.43 -17.72
N GLY A 204 10.74 -14.19 -18.69
CA GLY A 204 10.07 -14.34 -20.01
C GLY A 204 10.08 -13.10 -20.92
N GLY A 205 10.27 -11.90 -20.38
CA GLY A 205 10.24 -10.63 -21.11
C GLY A 205 8.83 -10.06 -21.30
N ASP A 206 7.81 -10.75 -20.79
CA ASP A 206 6.44 -10.32 -20.54
C ASP A 206 6.33 -9.67 -19.15
N GLY A 207 5.18 -9.10 -18.81
CA GLY A 207 4.94 -8.41 -17.55
C GLY A 207 4.29 -7.03 -17.70
N VAL A 208 3.49 -6.68 -16.72
CA VAL A 208 2.79 -5.39 -16.62
C VAL A 208 3.47 -4.51 -15.57
N ILE A 209 3.65 -3.21 -15.86
CA ILE A 209 4.15 -2.25 -14.86
C ILE A 209 3.05 -1.27 -14.50
N TYR A 210 2.60 -1.37 -13.26
CA TYR A 210 1.51 -0.58 -12.70
C TYR A 210 2.06 0.64 -11.95
N GLN A 211 1.53 1.83 -12.24
CA GLN A 211 1.83 3.08 -11.52
C GLN A 211 0.60 3.63 -10.79
N PRO A 212 0.77 4.17 -9.56
CA PRO A 212 -0.35 4.68 -8.80
C PRO A 212 -0.95 5.94 -9.44
N THR A 213 -2.27 6.05 -9.39
CA THR A 213 -3.01 7.24 -9.84
C THR A 213 -3.93 7.80 -8.74
N SER A 214 -4.20 9.10 -8.80
CA SER A 214 -5.24 9.75 -7.99
C SER A 214 -6.63 9.63 -8.62
N ALA A 215 -6.74 9.06 -9.82
CA ALA A 215 -8.02 8.78 -10.45
C ALA A 215 -8.82 7.72 -9.66
N ALA A 216 -10.15 7.78 -9.77
CA ALA A 216 -11.04 6.86 -9.08
C ALA A 216 -11.01 5.42 -9.62
N ALA A 217 -10.47 5.22 -10.82
CA ALA A 217 -10.33 3.92 -11.46
C ALA A 217 -8.94 3.82 -12.12
N GLY A 218 -8.39 2.61 -12.13
CA GLY A 218 -7.20 2.28 -12.90
C GLY A 218 -7.55 1.94 -14.34
N GLU A 219 -6.56 1.41 -15.04
CA GLU A 219 -6.64 0.99 -16.43
C GLU A 219 -6.64 -0.55 -16.51
N VAL A 220 -7.24 -1.08 -17.56
CA VAL A 220 -7.05 -2.48 -17.94
C VAL A 220 -5.77 -2.53 -18.78
N PRO A 221 -4.79 -3.40 -18.47
CA PRO A 221 -3.60 -3.51 -19.31
C PRO A 221 -3.96 -3.84 -20.76
N ALA A 222 -3.25 -3.25 -21.72
CA ALA A 222 -3.50 -3.49 -23.14
C ALA A 222 -2.99 -4.87 -23.63
N SER A 223 -2.09 -5.50 -22.87
CA SER A 223 -1.53 -6.83 -23.11
C SER A 223 -0.78 -7.31 -21.86
N GLY A 224 -0.41 -8.60 -21.81
CA GLY A 224 0.50 -9.12 -20.77
C GLY A 224 1.86 -8.42 -20.70
N ASN A 225 2.23 -7.57 -21.65
CA ASN A 225 3.51 -6.88 -21.68
C ASN A 225 3.37 -5.34 -21.57
N ASP A 226 2.29 -4.85 -20.96
CA ASP A 226 2.01 -3.41 -20.86
C ASP A 226 2.84 -2.72 -19.76
N ARG A 227 3.79 -1.88 -20.16
CA ARG A 227 4.76 -1.27 -19.24
C ARG A 227 4.30 0.04 -18.61
N THR A 228 3.06 0.46 -18.86
CA THR A 228 2.54 1.71 -18.29
C THR A 228 1.03 1.60 -18.09
N VAL A 229 0.63 1.11 -16.92
CA VAL A 229 -0.78 0.93 -16.55
C VAL A 229 -1.08 1.65 -15.25
N ALA A 230 -2.09 2.51 -15.23
CA ALA A 230 -2.53 3.14 -14.00
C ALA A 230 -3.27 2.15 -13.08
N TYR A 231 -2.97 2.13 -11.78
CA TYR A 231 -3.80 1.47 -10.78
C TYR A 231 -4.40 2.45 -9.78
N ALA A 232 -5.68 2.28 -9.46
CA ALA A 232 -6.36 3.07 -8.45
C ALA A 232 -6.00 2.61 -7.03
N LEU A 233 -6.06 3.53 -6.08
CA LEU A 233 -5.87 3.27 -4.66
C LEU A 233 -7.22 3.25 -3.94
N THR A 234 -7.65 2.06 -3.49
CA THR A 234 -8.89 1.89 -2.73
C THR A 234 -8.57 1.68 -1.26
N SER A 235 -9.10 2.52 -0.36
CA SER A 235 -8.92 2.25 1.07
C SER A 235 -9.67 0.97 1.45
N ILE A 236 -9.00 0.06 2.18
CA ILE A 236 -9.60 -1.13 2.80
C ILE A 236 -10.82 -0.75 3.65
N PHE A 237 -10.77 0.44 4.26
CA PHE A 237 -11.80 0.99 5.16
C PHE A 237 -12.80 1.91 4.46
N THR A 238 -12.80 1.97 3.12
CA THR A 238 -13.86 2.65 2.38
C THR A 238 -15.22 2.12 2.84
N THR A 239 -16.21 2.99 2.99
CA THR A 239 -17.58 2.58 3.36
C THR A 239 -18.13 1.62 2.30
N GLY A 240 -18.60 0.45 2.72
CA GLY A 240 -19.02 -0.62 1.80
C GLY A 240 -17.88 -1.27 1.03
N GLY A 241 -16.63 -1.03 1.45
CA GLY A 241 -15.43 -1.68 0.91
C GLY A 241 -15.05 -2.94 1.68
N LEU A 242 -13.84 -3.44 1.41
CA LEU A 242 -13.36 -4.74 1.87
C LEU A 242 -13.56 -5.00 3.37
N TRP A 243 -13.19 -4.05 4.24
CA TRP A 243 -13.36 -4.23 5.68
C TRP A 243 -14.84 -4.24 6.11
N SER A 244 -15.72 -3.55 5.39
CA SER A 244 -17.17 -3.56 5.69
C SER A 244 -17.77 -4.96 5.51
N HIS A 245 -17.22 -5.76 4.57
CA HIS A 245 -17.64 -7.13 4.25
C HIS A 245 -16.90 -8.22 5.06
N ARG A 246 -16.04 -7.85 6.02
CA ARG A 246 -15.19 -8.82 6.78
C ARG A 246 -15.95 -9.94 7.52
N ASN A 247 -17.25 -9.77 7.73
CA ASN A 247 -18.12 -10.76 8.39
C ASN A 247 -19.14 -11.39 7.42
N ASP A 248 -19.09 -11.04 6.14
CA ASP A 248 -20.02 -11.54 5.14
C ASP A 248 -19.60 -12.95 4.73
N THR A 249 -20.52 -13.90 4.90
CA THR A 249 -20.23 -15.32 4.66
C THR A 249 -20.07 -15.66 3.17
N ALA A 250 -20.53 -14.78 2.27
CA ALA A 250 -20.28 -14.88 0.84
C ALA A 250 -18.84 -14.49 0.48
N THR A 251 -18.24 -13.59 1.25
CA THR A 251 -16.89 -13.08 1.02
C THR A 251 -15.83 -13.87 1.76
N PHE A 252 -16.10 -14.24 3.01
CA PHE A 252 -15.14 -14.89 3.90
C PHE A 252 -15.68 -16.22 4.42
N ALA A 253 -14.89 -17.29 4.27
CA ALA A 253 -15.19 -18.60 4.84
C ALA A 253 -14.87 -18.66 6.34
N SER A 254 -13.87 -17.90 6.79
CA SER A 254 -13.56 -17.64 8.19
C SER A 254 -12.92 -16.27 8.31
N TYR A 255 -12.66 -15.78 9.54
CA TYR A 255 -12.13 -14.43 9.74
C TYR A 255 -10.82 -14.21 8.95
N GLY A 256 -10.92 -13.37 7.92
CA GLY A 256 -9.83 -13.00 7.01
C GLY A 256 -9.42 -14.05 5.97
N THR A 257 -10.09 -15.20 5.92
CA THR A 257 -9.87 -16.21 4.87
C THR A 257 -10.99 -16.08 3.84
N PHE A 258 -10.64 -15.70 2.61
CA PHE A 258 -11.61 -15.54 1.53
C PHE A 258 -12.32 -16.86 1.26
N ARG A 259 -13.60 -16.78 0.89
CA ARG A 259 -14.30 -17.94 0.37
C ARG A 259 -13.76 -18.25 -1.02
N GLY A 260 -13.57 -19.52 -1.35
CA GLY A 260 -13.20 -19.96 -2.70
C GLY A 260 -13.36 -21.46 -2.82
N ASP A 261 -13.74 -21.96 -3.99
CA ASP A 261 -14.09 -23.37 -4.20
C ASP A 261 -13.40 -24.04 -5.41
N ASN A 262 -12.56 -23.31 -6.15
CA ASN A 262 -11.73 -23.93 -7.20
C ASN A 262 -10.42 -24.47 -6.63
N TYR A 263 -10.16 -25.75 -6.93
CA TYR A 263 -8.96 -26.51 -6.54
C TYR A 263 -8.74 -26.64 -5.02
N LYS A 264 -8.07 -25.68 -4.38
CA LYS A 264 -7.87 -25.66 -2.93
C LYS A 264 -8.84 -24.67 -2.30
N ASP A 265 -9.81 -25.20 -1.55
CA ASP A 265 -10.84 -24.39 -0.90
C ASP A 265 -10.24 -23.33 0.05
N ASN A 266 -10.75 -22.10 -0.07
CA ASN A 266 -10.53 -21.00 0.89
C ASN A 266 -9.05 -20.76 1.23
N ALA A 267 -8.19 -20.67 0.20
CA ALA A 267 -6.75 -20.57 0.39
C ALA A 267 -6.24 -19.13 0.53
N ALA A 268 -6.89 -18.16 -0.11
CA ALA A 268 -6.46 -16.76 -0.07
C ALA A 268 -6.84 -16.07 1.26
N ASN A 269 -5.96 -15.17 1.71
CA ASN A 269 -6.13 -14.44 2.97
C ASN A 269 -6.10 -12.93 2.77
N ALA A 270 -6.88 -12.22 3.58
CA ALA A 270 -6.84 -10.77 3.69
C ALA A 270 -5.67 -10.33 4.59
N PRO A 271 -5.29 -9.03 4.60
CA PRO A 271 -4.12 -8.56 5.36
C PRO A 271 -4.17 -8.85 6.87
N TRP A 272 -5.37 -8.91 7.44
CA TRP A 272 -5.59 -9.26 8.84
C TRP A 272 -5.63 -10.78 9.10
N ARG A 273 -5.14 -11.58 8.14
CA ARG A 273 -4.93 -13.01 8.28
C ARG A 273 -3.64 -13.54 7.63
N TRP A 274 -2.89 -12.72 6.89
CA TRP A 274 -1.54 -13.08 6.45
C TRP A 274 -0.64 -13.46 7.63
N ASP A 275 0.18 -14.49 7.44
CA ASP A 275 1.00 -15.07 8.50
C ASP A 275 2.34 -15.50 7.92
N ASP A 276 3.40 -15.30 8.69
CA ASP A 276 4.65 -16.02 8.48
C ASP A 276 4.69 -17.14 9.54
N GLY A 277 4.37 -18.35 9.09
CA GLY A 277 4.05 -19.46 10.00
C GLY A 277 5.22 -19.94 10.87
N ASN A 278 6.42 -19.38 10.69
CA ASN A 278 7.63 -19.76 11.42
C ASN A 278 8.12 -18.70 12.44
N ASP A 279 7.41 -17.59 12.59
CA ASP A 279 7.78 -16.43 13.43
C ASP A 279 7.60 -16.61 14.96
N GLY A 280 7.15 -17.79 15.39
CA GLY A 280 6.85 -18.08 16.79
C GLY A 280 5.40 -17.78 17.19
N SER A 281 5.13 -17.73 18.50
CA SER A 281 3.74 -17.66 19.01
C SER A 281 3.24 -16.24 19.32
N ASP A 282 4.16 -15.26 19.38
CA ASP A 282 3.87 -13.85 19.66
C ASP A 282 3.50 -13.06 18.39
N LEU A 283 4.02 -13.48 17.23
CA LEU A 283 3.64 -12.97 15.91
C LEU A 283 2.58 -13.91 15.31
N GLN A 284 1.31 -13.55 15.45
CA GLN A 284 0.19 -14.38 14.99
C GLN A 284 -0.33 -13.93 13.63
N ALA A 285 -0.99 -14.82 12.92
CA ALA A 285 -1.72 -14.51 11.69
C ALA A 285 -2.52 -13.21 11.79
N GLY A 286 -2.26 -12.30 10.84
CA GLY A 286 -2.85 -10.98 10.73
C GLY A 286 -2.06 -9.86 11.40
N ILE A 287 -0.96 -10.16 12.09
CA ILE A 287 -0.19 -9.15 12.84
C ILE A 287 0.36 -8.03 11.96
N MET A 288 0.66 -8.32 10.69
CA MET A 288 1.05 -7.31 9.72
C MET A 288 0.03 -6.17 9.63
N ALA A 289 -1.27 -6.46 9.71
CA ALA A 289 -2.33 -5.46 9.72
C ALA A 289 -2.72 -4.99 11.12
N THR A 290 -2.81 -5.91 12.08
CA THR A 290 -3.40 -5.62 13.39
C THR A 290 -2.41 -4.99 14.36
N ASP A 291 -1.12 -5.33 14.28
CA ASP A 291 -0.03 -4.70 15.07
C ASP A 291 1.26 -4.55 14.25
N PRO A 292 1.24 -3.76 13.14
CA PRO A 292 2.42 -3.55 12.31
C PRO A 292 3.62 -2.95 13.05
N ALA A 293 3.40 -2.20 14.14
CA ALA A 293 4.48 -1.59 14.90
C ALA A 293 5.23 -2.67 15.68
N TYR A 294 4.51 -3.59 16.33
CA TYR A 294 5.13 -4.72 17.00
C TYR A 294 5.86 -5.64 16.02
N LEU A 295 5.23 -5.99 14.88
CA LEU A 295 5.87 -6.81 13.84
C LEU A 295 7.20 -6.20 13.39
N VAL A 296 7.19 -4.93 12.98
CA VAL A 296 8.39 -4.22 12.51
C VAL A 296 9.45 -4.11 13.61
N HIS A 297 9.05 -3.93 14.87
CA HIS A 297 9.99 -3.90 15.99
C HIS A 297 10.64 -5.26 16.26
N GLN A 298 9.98 -6.38 15.96
CA GLN A 298 10.60 -7.70 16.06
C GLN A 298 11.51 -7.99 14.85
N TYR A 299 11.05 -7.67 13.65
CA TYR A 299 11.78 -7.98 12.42
C TYR A 299 13.07 -7.18 12.28
N PHE A 300 13.09 -5.92 12.73
CA PHE A 300 14.22 -5.01 12.54
C PHE A 300 14.80 -4.49 13.85
N ASP A 301 16.12 -4.52 13.94
CA ASP A 301 16.91 -3.76 14.90
C ASP A 301 17.28 -2.37 14.32
N GLY A 302 17.92 -1.51 15.12
CA GLY A 302 18.38 -0.19 14.65
C GLY A 302 17.24 0.82 14.40
N THR A 303 16.06 0.56 14.96
CA THR A 303 14.84 1.36 14.78
C THR A 303 14.86 2.71 15.51
N GLY A 304 15.84 2.91 16.40
CA GLY A 304 16.00 4.16 17.16
C GLY A 304 14.76 4.50 17.99
N THR A 305 14.31 5.75 17.92
CA THR A 305 13.04 6.14 18.56
C THR A 305 11.88 5.56 17.79
N PHE A 306 11.27 4.51 18.34
CA PHE A 306 10.19 3.73 17.74
C PHE A 306 9.06 3.53 18.75
N SER A 307 7.83 3.87 18.37
CA SER A 307 6.66 3.80 19.27
C SER A 307 5.81 2.61 18.89
N LEU A 308 5.45 1.82 19.89
CA LEU A 308 4.47 0.73 19.79
C LEU A 308 3.05 1.17 20.16
N THR A 309 2.89 2.42 20.61
CA THR A 309 1.57 2.94 20.99
C THR A 309 0.94 3.65 19.81
N TYR A 310 -0.17 3.10 19.34
CA TYR A 310 -0.96 3.66 18.26
C TYR A 310 -1.67 4.94 18.68
N THR A 311 -1.52 5.99 17.88
CA THR A 311 -2.43 7.14 17.89
C THR A 311 -3.67 6.86 17.06
N ARG A 312 -3.56 5.96 16.07
CA ARG A 312 -4.67 5.42 15.28
C ARG A 312 -4.29 4.04 14.75
N ASN A 313 -5.17 3.06 14.95
CA ASN A 313 -5.08 1.76 14.30
C ASN A 313 -6.48 1.39 13.81
N PRO A 314 -6.73 1.32 12.50
CA PRO A 314 -8.09 1.10 12.01
C PRO A 314 -8.57 -0.36 12.21
N TYR A 315 -7.67 -1.29 12.53
CA TYR A 315 -7.99 -2.69 12.86
C TYR A 315 -8.20 -2.90 14.37
N GLY A 316 -7.61 -2.05 15.21
CA GLY A 316 -7.79 -2.06 16.67
C GLY A 316 -8.98 -1.20 17.07
N GLY A 317 -10.11 -1.84 17.38
CA GLY A 317 -11.30 -1.16 17.91
C GLY A 317 -11.06 -0.46 19.23
#